data_AF-A0A5B8XQ34-F1
#
_entry.id   AF-A0A5B8XQ34-F1
#
_cell.length_a   1.000
_cell.length_b   1.000
_cell.length_c   1.000
_cell.angle_alpha   90.00
_cell.angle_beta   90.00
_cell.angle_gamma   90.00
#
_symmetry.space_group_name_H-M   'P 1'
#
loop_
_entity.id
_entity.type
_entity.pdbx_description
1 polymer ?
#
loop_
_entity_poly.entity_id
_entity_poly.type
_entity_poly.pdbx_seq_one_letter_code
_entity_poly.pdbx_strand_id
1 'polypeptide(L)'
;MTLEDLINAGFAEENWPEDLPKPGEANISDQALGPKQQLYRFQPNDTHAMEVVLDTTTVPDPAEGVCFMLNQFAYLWRTNKDGVAIQPDSSCRRINF
;
A
#
# COMPACT_ATOMS: atom_id res chain seq x y z
N MET A 1 -3.95 10.15 -0.19
CA MET A 1 -2.53 9.81 -0.45
C MET A 1 -2.28 10.04 -1.93
N THR A 2 -1.48 11.05 -2.28
CA THR A 2 -1.17 11.37 -3.68
C THR A 2 0.13 10.69 -4.13
N LEU A 3 0.37 10.64 -5.44
CA LEU A 3 1.65 10.17 -5.97
C LEU A 3 2.80 11.11 -5.58
N GLU A 4 2.54 12.41 -5.49
CA GLU A 4 3.54 13.40 -5.08
C GLU A 4 4.00 13.18 -3.63
N ASP A 5 3.07 12.90 -2.71
CA ASP A 5 3.39 12.57 -1.31
C ASP A 5 4.33 11.35 -1.25
N LEU A 6 4.03 10.32 -2.04
CA LEU A 6 4.83 9.10 -2.10
C LEU A 6 6.23 9.35 -2.66
N ILE A 7 6.34 10.11 -3.76
CA ILE A 7 7.64 10.46 -4.35
C ILE A 7 8.48 11.27 -3.35
N ASN A 8 7.87 12.23 -2.65
CA ASN A 8 8.54 13.01 -1.61
C ASN A 8 9.02 12.13 -0.44
N ALA A 9 8.29 11.07 -0.12
CA ALA A 9 8.67 10.05 0.87
C ALA A 9 9.63 8.97 0.32
N GLY A 10 10.15 9.12 -0.90
CA GLY A 10 11.16 8.24 -1.49
C GLY A 10 10.62 7.08 -2.34
N PHE A 11 9.37 7.15 -2.79
CA PHE A 11 8.84 6.21 -3.78
C PHE A 11 9.57 6.35 -5.12
N ALA A 12 10.30 5.32 -5.52
CA ALA A 12 10.99 5.24 -6.81
C ALA A 12 10.01 4.82 -7.92
N GLU A 13 9.31 5.77 -8.50
CA GLU A 13 8.30 5.56 -9.56
C GLU A 13 8.88 4.78 -10.75
N GLU A 14 10.14 5.02 -11.10
CA GLU A 14 10.85 4.33 -12.20
C GLU A 14 11.00 2.81 -11.97
N ASN A 15 10.90 2.36 -10.72
CA ASN A 15 10.96 0.95 -10.34
C ASN A 15 9.56 0.35 -10.15
N TRP A 16 8.47 1.06 -10.47
CA TRP A 16 7.11 0.54 -10.39
C TRP A 16 6.79 -0.40 -11.58
N PRO A 17 6.07 -1.51 -11.40
CA PRO A 17 5.67 -2.37 -12.52
C PRO A 17 4.82 -1.62 -13.56
N GLU A 18 5.22 -1.69 -14.84
CA GLU A 18 4.55 -0.97 -15.93
C GLU A 18 3.11 -1.45 -16.20
N ASP A 19 2.79 -2.69 -15.82
CA ASP A 19 1.48 -3.31 -15.98
C ASP A 19 0.49 -2.95 -14.85
N LEU A 20 0.96 -2.22 -13.83
CA LEU A 20 0.14 -1.73 -12.72
C LEU A 20 -0.26 -0.27 -12.93
N PRO A 21 -1.45 0.14 -12.46
CA PRO A 21 -1.77 1.55 -12.36
C PRO A 21 -0.79 2.23 -11.40
N LYS A 22 -0.47 3.50 -11.67
CA LYS A 22 0.34 4.31 -10.75
C LYS A 22 -0.36 4.43 -9.39
N PRO A 23 0.34 4.28 -8.26
CA PRO A 23 -0.25 4.45 -6.95
C PRO A 23 -0.76 5.89 -6.74
N GLY A 24 -1.93 6.04 -6.13
CA GLY A 24 -2.52 7.34 -5.82
C GLY A 24 -3.97 7.21 -5.35
N GLU A 25 -4.69 8.33 -5.28
CA GLU A 25 -6.04 8.39 -4.69
C GLU A 25 -7.06 7.45 -5.34
N ALA A 26 -6.88 7.07 -6.60
CA ALA A 26 -7.76 6.15 -7.32
C ALA A 26 -7.65 4.68 -6.84
N ASN A 27 -6.54 4.31 -6.20
CA ASN A 27 -6.24 2.93 -5.81
C ASN A 27 -5.61 2.80 -4.42
N ILE A 28 -5.41 3.92 -3.71
CA ILE A 28 -5.03 3.97 -2.29
C ILE A 28 -6.21 4.54 -1.52
N SER A 29 -6.75 3.72 -0.62
CA SER A 29 -7.74 4.15 0.36
C SER A 29 -7.15 4.13 1.76
N ASP A 30 -7.73 4.93 2.66
CA ASP A 30 -7.34 4.99 4.05
C ASP A 30 -8.55 4.93 4.98
N GLN A 31 -8.34 4.40 6.18
CA GLN A 31 -9.37 4.24 7.20
C GLN A 31 -8.76 4.34 8.59
N ALA A 32 -9.34 5.19 9.45
CA ALA A 32 -8.98 5.22 10.87
C ALA A 32 -9.47 3.94 11.58
N LEU A 33 -8.56 3.27 12.29
CA LEU A 33 -8.88 2.09 13.12
C LEU A 33 -9.00 2.44 14.61
N GLY A 34 -8.57 3.65 14.99
CA GLY A 34 -8.61 4.15 16.35
C GLY A 34 -7.88 5.48 16.49
N PRO A 35 -7.64 5.96 17.71
CA PRO A 35 -7.02 7.27 17.95
C PRO A 35 -5.54 7.36 17.56
N LYS A 36 -4.89 6.22 17.32
CA LYS A 36 -3.44 6.13 17.03
C LYS A 36 -3.11 5.23 15.85
N GLN A 37 -4.12 4.73 15.14
CA GLN A 37 -3.91 3.75 14.09
C GLN A 37 -4.70 4.11 12.85
N GLN A 38 -3.98 4.11 11.72
CA GLN A 38 -4.54 4.33 10.40
C GLN A 38 -4.22 3.13 9.52
N LEU A 39 -5.24 2.58 8.87
CA LEU A 39 -5.10 1.58 7.81
C LEU A 39 -4.98 2.30 6.47
N TYR A 40 -4.05 1.86 5.64
CA TYR A 40 -3.97 2.20 4.23
C TYR A 40 -4.07 0.91 3.41
N ARG A 41 -4.79 0.96 2.30
CA ARG A 41 -4.98 -0.16 1.38
C ARG A 41 -4.66 0.27 -0.05
N PHE A 42 -3.70 -0.39 -0.68
CA PHE A 42 -3.48 -0.32 -2.12
C PHE A 42 -4.21 -1.46 -2.82
N GLN A 43 -5.03 -1.14 -3.82
CA GLN A 43 -5.82 -2.11 -4.59
C GLN A 43 -5.86 -1.71 -6.07
N PRO A 44 -5.01 -2.31 -6.93
CA PRO A 44 -4.98 -1.97 -8.36
C PRO A 44 -6.16 -2.56 -9.16
N ASN A 45 -6.86 -3.56 -8.62
CA ASN A 45 -8.02 -4.23 -9.23
C ASN A 45 -8.78 -5.06 -8.17
N ASP A 46 -9.86 -5.72 -8.57
CA ASP A 46 -10.73 -6.50 -7.66
C ASP A 46 -10.13 -7.82 -7.15
N THR A 47 -8.96 -8.23 -7.63
CA THR A 47 -8.35 -9.54 -7.29
C THR A 47 -7.09 -9.41 -6.45
N HIS A 48 -6.48 -8.23 -6.38
CA HIS A 48 -5.22 -8.02 -5.65
C HIS A 48 -5.30 -6.77 -4.79
N ALA A 49 -4.82 -6.88 -3.56
CA ALA A 49 -4.66 -5.76 -2.66
C ALA A 49 -3.57 -6.05 -1.62
N MET A 50 -3.07 -4.99 -1.01
CA MET A 50 -2.22 -5.06 0.16
C MET A 50 -2.52 -3.91 1.10
N GLU A 51 -2.39 -4.18 2.38
CA GLU A 51 -2.72 -3.26 3.45
C GLU A 51 -1.52 -2.98 4.34
N VAL A 52 -1.48 -1.79 4.93
CA VAL A 52 -0.57 -1.43 6.00
C VAL A 52 -1.32 -0.70 7.10
N VAL A 53 -1.13 -1.12 8.35
CA VAL A 53 -1.60 -0.39 9.54
C VAL A 53 -0.41 0.36 10.09
N LEU A 54 -0.55 1.67 10.23
CA LEU A 54 0.46 2.57 10.77
C LEU A 54 0.07 3.03 12.17
N ASP A 55 0.99 2.96 13.12
CA ASP A 55 0.88 3.70 14.38
C ASP A 55 1.25 5.18 14.13
N THR A 56 0.24 6.06 14.18
CA THR A 56 0.40 7.50 13.89
C THR A 56 1.17 8.25 14.98
N THR A 57 1.57 7.58 16.06
CA THR A 57 2.44 8.15 17.09
C THR A 57 3.92 7.88 16.86
N THR A 58 4.25 6.82 16.12
CA THR A 58 5.64 6.43 15.80
C THR A 58 5.99 6.70 14.34
N VAL A 59 4.99 6.75 13.46
CA VAL A 59 5.13 7.05 12.02
C VAL A 59 4.53 8.44 11.76
N PRO A 60 5.34 9.52 11.83
CA PRO A 60 4.84 10.88 11.66
C PRO A 60 4.45 11.20 10.22
N ASP A 61 5.07 10.53 9.23
CA ASP A 61 4.71 10.62 7.83
C ASP A 61 4.13 9.28 7.33
N PRO A 62 2.80 9.19 7.14
CA PRO A 62 2.17 7.99 6.62
C PRO A 62 2.67 7.55 5.25
N ALA A 63 3.20 8.48 4.43
CA ALA A 63 3.69 8.15 3.11
C ALA A 63 4.89 7.19 3.16
N GLU A 64 5.75 7.25 4.18
CA GLU A 64 6.85 6.30 4.36
C GLU A 64 6.36 4.86 4.53
N GLY A 65 5.34 4.67 5.37
CA GLY A 65 4.72 3.36 5.62
C GLY A 65 4.00 2.82 4.38
N VAL A 66 3.33 3.69 3.63
CA VAL A 66 2.69 3.34 2.36
C VAL A 66 3.73 3.01 1.29
N CYS A 67 4.84 3.75 1.20
CA CYS A 67 5.97 3.45 0.32
C CYS A 67 6.55 2.06 0.60
N PHE A 68 6.73 1.70 1.88
CA PHE A 68 7.18 0.35 2.26
C PHE A 68 6.19 -0.71 1.75
N MET A 69 4.89 -0.53 1.99
CA MET A 69 3.85 -1.43 1.50
C MET A 69 3.89 -1.57 -0.03
N LEU A 70 3.99 -0.47 -0.77
CA LEU A 70 4.05 -0.48 -2.23
C LEU A 70 5.29 -1.22 -2.75
N ASN A 71 6.45 -1.03 -2.13
CA ASN A 71 7.66 -1.75 -2.48
C ASN A 71 7.51 -3.27 -2.26
N GLN A 72 6.88 -3.68 -1.15
CA GLN A 72 6.55 -5.09 -0.91
C GLN A 72 5.53 -5.63 -1.92
N PHE A 73 4.52 -4.83 -2.26
CA PHE A 73 3.54 -5.18 -3.29
C PHE A 73 4.23 -5.43 -4.64
N ALA A 74 5.07 -4.49 -5.10
CA ALA A 74 5.78 -4.60 -6.38
C ALA A 74 6.74 -5.81 -6.41
N TYR A 75 7.39 -6.12 -5.29
CA TYR A 75 8.21 -7.32 -5.17
C TYR A 75 7.37 -8.59 -5.32
N LEU A 76 6.24 -8.71 -4.60
CA LEU A 76 5.35 -9.86 -4.70
C LEU A 76 4.70 -9.97 -6.07
N TRP A 77 4.30 -8.85 -6.67
CA TRP A 77 3.74 -8.82 -8.03
C TRP A 77 4.66 -9.51 -9.05
N ARG A 78 5.98 -9.31 -8.94
CA ARG A 78 6.98 -9.90 -9.83
C ARG A 78 7.36 -11.34 -9.50
N THR A 79 7.31 -11.72 -8.22
CA THR A 79 7.91 -12.97 -7.73
C THR A 79 6.89 -14.02 -7.32
N ASN A 80 5.78 -13.61 -6.71
CA ASN A 80 4.71 -14.45 -6.23
C ASN A 80 3.41 -13.64 -6.07
N LYS A 81 2.67 -13.50 -7.17
CA LYS A 81 1.48 -12.67 -7.26
C LYS A 81 0.35 -13.13 -6.32
N ASP A 82 0.28 -14.43 -6.03
CA ASP A 82 -0.67 -15.01 -5.06
C ASP A 82 -0.46 -14.44 -3.65
N GLY A 83 0.74 -13.94 -3.34
CA GLY A 83 1.06 -13.29 -2.06
C GLY A 83 0.34 -11.95 -1.82
N VAL A 84 -0.32 -11.38 -2.83
CA VAL A 84 -1.15 -10.16 -2.74
C VAL A 84 -2.56 -10.39 -3.28
N ALA A 85 -2.97 -11.64 -3.50
CA ALA A 85 -4.33 -11.97 -3.91
C ALA A 85 -5.33 -11.74 -2.76
N ILE A 86 -6.49 -11.18 -3.12
CA ILE A 86 -7.63 -11.02 -2.22
C ILE A 86 -8.29 -12.38 -2.01
N GLN A 87 -8.52 -12.74 -0.74
CA GLN A 87 -9.23 -13.95 -0.35
C GLN A 87 -10.75 -13.78 -0.49
N PRO A 88 -11.54 -14.88 -0.50
CA PRO A 88 -13.00 -14.80 -0.66
C PRO A 88 -13.73 -13.96 0.38
N ASP A 89 -13.15 -13.77 1.57
CA ASP A 89 -13.66 -12.91 2.65
C ASP A 89 -13.20 -11.45 2.53
N SER A 90 -12.64 -11.06 1.38
CA SER A 90 -12.04 -9.75 1.09
C SER A 90 -10.75 -9.43 1.85
N SER A 91 -10.22 -10.37 2.64
CA SER A 91 -8.93 -10.19 3.31
C SER A 91 -7.77 -10.25 2.30
N CYS A 92 -6.71 -9.51 2.59
CA CYS A 92 -5.48 -9.53 1.81
C CYS A 92 -4.29 -9.45 2.75
N ARG A 93 -3.07 -9.50 2.20
CA ARG A 93 -1.86 -9.36 3.00
C ARG A 93 -1.84 -7.99 3.68
N ARG A 94 -1.55 -7.98 4.99
CA ARG A 94 -1.46 -6.78 5.82
C ARG A 94 -0.10 -6.72 6.52
N ILE A 95 0.54 -5.56 6.46
CA ILE A 95 1.72 -5.21 7.25
C ILE A 95 1.25 -4.38 8.46
N ASN A 96 1.87 -4.57 9.61
CA ASN A 96 1.74 -3.65 10.74
C ASN A 96 3.09 -2.95 10.91
N PHE A 97 3.09 -1.63 10.95
CA PHE A 97 4.27 -0.79 10.94
C PHE A 97 4.19 0.28 12.02
#